data_AF-A0A1M3PM16-F1
#
_entry.id   AF-A0A1M3PM16-F1
#
_cell.length_a   1.000
_cell.length_b   1.000
_cell.length_c   1.000
_cell.angle_alpha   90.00
_cell.angle_beta   90.00
_cell.angle_gamma   90.00
#
_symmetry.space_group_name_H-M   'P 1'
#
loop_
_entity.id
_entity.type
_entity.pdbx_description
1 polymer ?
#
loop_
_entity_poly.entity_id
_entity_poly.type
_entity_poly.pdbx_seq_one_letter_code
_entity_poly.pdbx_strand_id
1 'polypeptide(L)' 'MAGAIKLTLTEDEAEILIDALEADLEGYVEAAKEARGNNNRADVETFTEAAQRIQALMTRLRELVGE' A
#
# COMPACT_ATOMS: atom_id res chain seq x y z
N MET A 1 -16.67 6.51 -7.87
CA MET A 1 -15.63 5.60 -8.40
C MET A 1 -14.76 6.39 -9.35
N ALA A 2 -13.47 6.51 -9.08
CA ALA A 2 -12.54 7.06 -10.07
C ALA A 2 -12.55 6.17 -11.32
N GLY A 3 -12.33 6.75 -12.50
CA GLY A 3 -12.22 5.98 -13.75
C GLY A 3 -11.01 5.05 -13.75
N ALA A 4 -11.05 3.99 -14.55
CA ALA A 4 -9.91 3.10 -14.72
C ALA A 4 -8.87 3.72 -15.67
N ILE A 5 -7.58 3.60 -15.31
CA ILE A 5 -6.45 3.96 -16.17
C ILE A 5 -5.81 2.66 -16.64
N LYS A 6 -5.49 2.55 -17.94
CA LYS A 6 -4.67 1.46 -18.48
C LYS A 6 -3.22 1.91 -18.52
N LEU A 7 -2.35 1.17 -17.86
CA LEU A 7 -0.90 1.35 -17.90
C LEU A 7 -0.27 0.11 -18.54
N THR A 8 0.78 0.32 -19.32
CA THR A 8 1.66 -0.75 -19.79
C THR A 8 2.97 -0.54 -19.08
N LEU A 9 3.42 -1.56 -18.36
CA LEU A 9 4.65 -1.57 -17.59
C LEU A 9 5.48 -2.79 -18.03
N THR A 10 6.80 -2.68 -17.94
CA THR A 10 7.67 -3.86 -17.93
C THR A 10 7.59 -4.56 -16.57
N GLU A 11 8.14 -5.78 -16.48
CA GLU A 11 8.29 -6.49 -15.19
C GLU A 11 9.15 -5.65 -14.22
N ASP A 12 10.32 -5.17 -14.67
CA ASP A 12 11.19 -4.28 -13.88
C ASP A 12 10.47 -3.03 -13.35
N GLU A 13 9.63 -2.38 -14.18
CA GLU A 13 8.87 -1.19 -13.76
C GLU A 13 7.79 -1.55 -12.73
N ALA A 14 7.21 -2.74 -12.82
CA ALA A 14 6.26 -3.24 -11.83
C ALA A 14 6.95 -3.60 -10.50
N GLU A 15 8.16 -4.17 -10.54
CA GLU A 15 8.99 -4.43 -9.36
C GLU A 15 9.34 -3.14 -8.61
N ILE A 16 9.72 -2.07 -9.32
CA ILE A 16 9.96 -0.75 -8.71
C ILE A 16 8.72 -0.24 -7.95
N LEU A 17 7.51 -0.49 -8.48
CA LEU A 17 6.27 -0.13 -7.78
C LEU A 17 6.03 -1.01 -6.54
N ILE A 18 6.35 -2.31 -6.60
CA ILE A 18 6.24 -3.21 -5.46
C ILE A 18 7.16 -2.73 -4.33
N ASP A 19 8.43 -2.44 -4.62
CA ASP A 19 9.40 -1.94 -3.64
C ASP A 19 8.93 -0.64 -2.97
N ALA A 20 8.41 0.30 -3.76
CA ALA A 20 7.89 1.56 -3.24
C ALA A 20 6.66 1.33 -2.34
N LEU A 21 5.78 0.40 -2.71
CA LEU A 21 4.59 0.06 -1.92
C LEU A 21 4.95 -0.69 -0.64
N GLU A 22 6.00 -1.50 -0.61
CA GLU A 22 6.50 -2.14 0.61
C GLU A 22 6.95 -1.11 1.65
N ALA A 23 7.78 -0.15 1.22
CA ALA A 23 8.26 0.92 2.09
C ALA A 23 7.11 1.80 2.60
N ASP A 24 6.15 2.14 1.74
CA ASP A 24 4.97 2.93 2.13
C ASP A 24 4.06 2.15 3.09
N LEU A 25 3.87 0.85 2.86
CA LEU A 25 3.11 -0.03 3.75
C LEU A 25 3.70 -0.06 5.15
N GLU A 26 5.02 -0.23 5.27
CA GLU A 26 5.71 -0.20 6.57
C GLU A 26 5.45 1.13 7.28
N GLY A 27 5.56 2.26 6.58
CA GLY A 27 5.26 3.59 7.10
C GLY A 27 3.85 3.72 7.66
N TYR A 28 2.83 3.27 6.93
CA TYR A 28 1.44 3.32 7.42
C TYR A 28 1.18 2.37 8.60
N VAL A 29 1.82 1.19 8.61
CA VAL A 29 1.70 0.26 9.74
C VAL A 29 2.30 0.87 11.01
N GLU A 30 3.46 1.52 10.93
CA GLU A 30 4.05 2.22 12.07
C GLU A 30 3.20 3.42 12.50
N ALA A 31 2.72 4.24 11.56
CA ALA A 31 1.83 5.36 11.89
C ALA A 31 0.55 4.90 12.60
N ALA A 32 -0.05 3.77 12.18
CA ALA A 32 -1.21 3.18 12.85
C ALA A 32 -0.87 2.70 14.28
N LYS A 33 0.33 2.16 14.51
CA LYS A 33 0.81 1.76 15.85
C LYS A 33 1.00 2.98 16.75
N GLU A 34 1.63 4.04 16.26
CA GLU A 34 1.83 5.28 17.00
C GLU A 34 0.51 5.95 17.36
N ALA A 35 -0.41 6.08 16.40
CA ALA A 35 -1.75 6.63 16.62
C ALA A 35 -2.52 5.83 17.70
N ARG A 36 -2.37 4.50 17.69
CA ARG A 36 -2.95 3.63 18.72
C ARG A 36 -2.36 3.90 20.10
N GLY A 37 -1.04 4.07 20.20
CA GLY A 37 -0.35 4.46 21.44
C GLY A 37 -0.84 5.80 22.01
N ASN A 38 -1.22 6.72 21.13
CA ASN A 38 -1.76 8.03 21.48
C ASN A 38 -3.29 8.06 21.69
N ASN A 39 -3.96 6.91 21.62
CA ASN A 39 -5.42 6.78 21.67
C ASN A 39 -6.17 7.64 20.62
N ASN A 40 -5.51 7.96 19.50
CA ASN A 40 -6.11 8.70 18.38
C ASN A 40 -6.80 7.73 17.42
N ARG A 41 -8.07 7.43 17.69
CA ARG A 41 -8.84 6.42 16.94
C ARG A 41 -9.07 6.79 15.47
N ALA A 42 -9.22 8.08 15.16
CA ALA A 42 -9.45 8.54 13.79
C ALA A 42 -8.21 8.29 12.90
N ASP A 43 -7.03 8.55 13.44
CA ASP A 43 -5.77 8.29 12.74
C ASP A 43 -5.51 6.78 12.60
N VAL A 44 -5.83 5.99 13.63
CA VAL A 44 -5.73 4.52 13.55
C VAL A 44 -6.56 3.98 12.39
N GLU A 45 -7.81 4.43 12.25
CA GLU A 45 -8.69 4.03 11.15
C GLU A 45 -8.09 4.45 9.80
N THR A 46 -7.71 5.72 9.68
CA THR A 46 -7.13 6.28 8.45
C THR A 46 -5.88 5.53 7.98
N PHE A 47 -4.91 5.30 8.86
CA PHE A 47 -3.67 4.62 8.50
C PHE A 47 -3.88 3.12 8.24
N THR A 48 -4.81 2.48 8.96
CA THR A 48 -5.16 1.08 8.71
C THR A 48 -5.79 0.90 7.33
N GLU A 49 -6.71 1.80 6.93
CA GLU A 49 -7.30 1.78 5.60
C GLU A 49 -6.27 1.99 4.49
N ALA A 50 -5.33 2.93 4.68
CA ALA A 50 -4.24 3.16 3.74
C ALA A 50 -3.37 1.91 3.56
N ALA A 51 -2.92 1.30 4.67
CA ALA A 51 -2.14 0.07 4.65
C ALA A 51 -2.87 -1.08 3.92
N GLN A 52 -4.18 -1.25 4.16
CA GLN A 52 -4.97 -2.29 3.47
C GLN A 52 -5.06 -2.05 1.97
N ARG A 53 -5.22 -0.80 1.53
CA ARG A 53 -5.29 -0.44 0.10
C ARG A 53 -3.95 -0.66 -0.60
N ILE A 54 -2.84 -0.31 0.05
CA ILE A 54 -1.48 -0.55 -0.45
C ILE A 54 -1.23 -2.05 -0.56
N GLN A 55 -1.52 -2.82 0.49
CA GLN A 55 -1.38 -4.27 0.48
C GLN A 55 -2.17 -4.91 -0.68
N ALA A 56 -3.41 -4.48 -0.91
CA ALA A 56 -4.24 -5.01 -1.99
C ALA A 56 -3.68 -4.68 -3.38
N LEU A 57 -3.10 -3.49 -3.58
CA LEU A 57 -2.46 -3.12 -4.83
C LEU A 57 -1.16 -3.91 -5.04
N MET A 58 -0.32 -3.99 -4.01
CA MET A 58 0.96 -4.69 -4.04
C MET A 58 0.79 -6.18 -4.34
N THR A 59 -0.18 -6.85 -3.70
CA THR A 59 -0.52 -8.25 -4.02
C THR A 59 -0.88 -8.43 -5.49
N ARG A 60 -1.65 -7.51 -6.07
CA ARG A 60 -2.00 -7.57 -7.50
C ARG A 60 -0.81 -7.36 -8.42
N LEU A 61 0.19 -6.57 -8.02
CA LEU A 61 1.40 -6.35 -8.81
C LEU A 61 2.34 -7.57 -8.73
N ARG A 62 2.52 -8.16 -7.54
CA ARG A 62 3.30 -9.39 -7.34
C ARG A 62 2.78 -10.56 -8.17
N GLU A 63 1.45 -10.73 -8.21
CA GLU A 63 0.80 -11.73 -9.07
C GLU A 63 1.11 -11.55 -10.58
N LEU A 64 1.40 -10.31 -11.03
CA LEU A 64 1.73 -10.03 -12.43
C LEU A 64 3.19 -10.34 -12.78
N VAL A 65 4.10 -10.26 -11.81
CA VAL A 65 5.54 -10.55 -11.99
C VAL A 65 5.93 -11.97 -11.54
N GLY A 66 5.03 -12.70 -10.87
CA GLY A 66 5.22 -14.10 -10.50
C GLY A 66 5.78 -14.33 -9.09
N GLU A 67 5.59 -13.36 -8.19
CA GLU A 67 5.94 -13.41 -6.75
C GLU A 67 4.72 -13.68 -5.86
#